data_AF-A0A956FCG8-F1
#
_entry.id   AF-A0A956FCG8-F1
#
_cell.length_a   1.000
_cell.length_b   1.000
_cell.length_c   1.000
_cell.angle_alpha   90.00
_cell.angle_beta   90.00
_cell.angle_gamma   90.00
#
_symmetry.space_group_name_H-M   'P 1'
#
loop_
_entity.id
_entity.type
_entity.pdbx_description
1 polymer ?
#
loop_
_entity_poly.entity_id
_entity_poly.type
_entity_poly.pdbx_seq_one_letter_code
_entity_poly.pdbx_strand_id
1 'polypeptide(L)'
;MSSPDSSSAALRRLVREHLLERSEGMSPASLAAFIAGWGSALDLLRRSEAELPWVSPERHRWIVELIDAVEEASRVELDDED
;
A
#
# COMPACT_ATOMS: atom_id res chain seq x y z
N MET A 1 18.38 9.93 15.12
CA MET A 1 18.19 10.18 13.68
C MET A 1 17.74 8.87 13.05
N SER A 2 16.45 8.66 12.85
CA SER A 2 15.95 7.47 12.16
C SER A 2 16.18 7.68 10.67
N SER A 3 16.91 6.76 10.02
CA SER A 3 17.12 6.81 8.58
C SER A 3 15.77 6.80 7.86
N PRO A 4 15.53 7.68 6.87
CA PRO A 4 14.27 7.71 6.12
C PRO A 4 13.94 6.35 5.47
N ASP A 5 14.96 5.58 5.09
CA ASP A 5 14.84 4.21 4.58
C ASP A 5 14.23 3.22 5.58
N SER A 6 14.57 3.32 6.86
CA SER A 6 14.08 2.38 7.87
C SER A 6 12.58 2.56 8.15
N SER A 7 12.07 3.78 8.00
CA SER A 7 10.63 4.05 8.16
C SER A 7 9.83 3.47 6.99
N SER A 8 10.34 3.59 5.76
CA SER A 8 9.70 2.98 4.59
C SER A 8 9.72 1.45 4.67
N ALA A 9 10.83 0.85 5.09
CA ALA A 9 10.95 -0.59 5.27
C ALA A 9 10.01 -1.13 6.37
N ALA A 10 9.89 -0.43 7.50
CA ALA A 10 8.96 -0.79 8.57
C ALA A 10 7.49 -0.68 8.12
N LEU A 11 7.16 0.35 7.33
CA LEU A 11 5.83 0.53 6.76
C LEU A 11 5.48 -0.60 5.78
N ARG A 12 6.39 -0.93 4.86
CA ARG A 12 6.23 -2.05 3.92
C ARG A 12 5.98 -3.37 4.64
N ARG A 13 6.76 -3.63 5.70
CA ARG A 13 6.55 -4.82 6.54
C ARG A 13 5.18 -4.83 7.20
N LEU A 14 4.78 -3.72 7.84
CA LEU A 14 3.47 -3.63 8.52
C LEU A 14 2.31 -3.85 7.54
N VAL A 15 2.37 -3.22 6.37
CA VAL A 15 1.37 -3.38 5.31
C VAL A 15 1.29 -4.83 4.85
N ARG A 16 2.44 -5.48 4.61
CA ARG A 16 2.49 -6.89 4.22
C ARG A 16 1.86 -7.80 5.28
N GLU A 17 2.27 -7.68 6.55
CA GLU A 17 1.71 -8.50 7.64
C GLU A 17 0.19 -8.29 7.76
N HIS A 18 -0.28 -7.05 7.62
CA HIS A 18 -1.71 -6.77 7.72
C HIS A 18 -2.50 -7.26 6.50
N LEU A 19 -1.90 -7.25 5.30
CA LEU A 19 -2.50 -7.87 4.12
C LEU A 19 -2.58 -9.38 4.28
N LEU A 20 -1.51 -10.03 4.78
CA LEU A 20 -1.48 -11.47 5.08
C LEU A 20 -2.55 -11.88 6.10
N GLU A 21 -2.69 -11.12 7.19
CA GLU A 21 -3.74 -11.36 8.19
C GLU A 21 -5.15 -11.23 7.59
N ARG A 22 -5.36 -10.26 6.70
CA ARG A 22 -6.68 -10.04 6.07
C ARG A 22 -6.96 -10.97 4.90
N SER A 23 -5.92 -11.54 4.28
CA SER A 23 -6.01 -12.48 3.18
C SER A 23 -6.00 -13.94 3.64
N GLU A 24 -5.90 -14.19 4.95
CA GLU A 24 -5.91 -15.54 5.51
C GLU A 24 -7.13 -16.33 5.03
N GLY A 25 -6.88 -17.45 4.34
CA GLY A 25 -7.93 -18.32 3.79
C GLY A 25 -8.61 -17.79 2.51
N MET A 26 -8.21 -16.63 1.99
CA MET A 26 -8.65 -16.18 0.67
C MET A 26 -7.97 -17.00 -0.43
N SER A 27 -8.73 -17.28 -1.49
CA SER A 27 -8.11 -17.80 -2.69
C SER A 27 -7.29 -16.71 -3.39
N PRO A 28 -6.28 -17.09 -4.17
CA PRO A 28 -5.43 -16.21 -5.00
C PRO A 28 -6.20 -15.15 -5.78
N ALA A 29 -7.22 -15.62 -6.52
CA ALA A 29 -8.10 -14.76 -7.31
C ALA A 29 -8.97 -13.84 -6.43
N SER A 30 -9.36 -14.29 -5.23
CA SER A 30 -10.11 -13.46 -4.29
C SER A 30 -9.25 -12.38 -3.66
N LEU A 31 -7.98 -12.69 -3.36
CA LEU A 31 -7.00 -11.72 -2.88
C LEU A 31 -6.71 -10.67 -3.95
N ALA A 32 -6.47 -11.09 -5.19
CA ALA A 32 -6.29 -10.20 -6.34
C ALA A 32 -7.49 -9.26 -6.52
N ALA A 33 -8.72 -9.80 -6.47
CA ALA A 33 -9.94 -9.00 -6.59
C ALA A 33 -10.17 -8.08 -5.39
N PHE A 34 -9.84 -8.54 -4.18
CA PHE A 34 -9.90 -7.73 -2.96
C PHE A 34 -8.99 -6.52 -3.09
N ILE A 35 -7.72 -6.72 -3.43
CA ILE A 35 -6.73 -5.64 -3.63
C ILE A 35 -7.16 -4.70 -4.76
N ALA A 36 -7.56 -5.26 -5.91
CA ALA A 36 -8.01 -4.47 -7.05
C ALA A 36 -9.22 -3.59 -6.72
N GLY A 37 -10.09 -4.03 -5.81
CA GLY A 37 -11.23 -3.26 -5.31
C GLY A 37 -10.85 -1.95 -4.61
N TRP A 38 -9.63 -1.83 -4.09
CA TRP A 38 -9.13 -0.60 -3.48
C TRP A 38 -8.35 0.28 -4.47
N GLY A 39 -8.01 -0.22 -5.66
CA GLY A 39 -7.19 0.49 -6.64
C GLY A 39 -7.73 1.89 -6.95
N SER A 40 -9.05 2.03 -7.14
CA SER A 40 -9.68 3.34 -7.42
C SER A 40 -9.55 4.33 -6.26
N ALA A 41 -9.59 3.85 -5.02
CA ALA A 41 -9.43 4.68 -3.82
C ALA A 41 -7.96 5.05 -3.61
N LEU A 42 -7.03 4.13 -3.88
CA LEU A 42 -5.60 4.38 -3.84
C LEU A 42 -5.18 5.38 -4.93
N ASP A 43 -5.72 5.27 -6.15
CA ASP A 43 -5.51 6.22 -7.23
C ASP A 43 -6.01 7.63 -6.87
N LEU A 44 -7.15 7.73 -6.20
CA LEU A 44 -7.65 9.01 -5.69
C LEU A 44 -6.71 9.61 -4.64
N LEU A 45 -6.18 8.77 -3.73
CA LEU A 45 -5.22 9.20 -2.71
C LEU A 45 -3.84 9.55 -3.30
N ARG A 46 -3.40 8.92 -4.40
CA ARG A 46 -2.20 9.31 -5.17
C ARG A 46 -2.33 10.74 -5.68
N ARG A 47 -3.54 11.19 -6.00
CA ARG A 47 -3.84 12.57 -6.44
C ARG A 47 -4.06 13.52 -5.28
N SER A 48 -3.69 13.14 -4.06
CA SER A 48 -3.90 13.95 -2.85
C SER A 48 -3.36 15.37 -2.97
N GLU A 49 -2.25 15.62 -3.68
CA GLU A 49 -1.74 16.99 -3.89
C GLU A 49 -2.74 17.91 -4.61
N ALA A 50 -3.55 17.36 -5.52
CA ALA A 50 -4.59 18.09 -6.24
C ALA A 50 -5.91 18.14 -5.46
N GLU A 51 -6.27 17.05 -4.79
CA GLU A 51 -7.58 16.88 -4.12
C GLU A 51 -7.60 17.39 -2.67
N LEU A 52 -6.44 17.46 -2.01
CA LEU A 52 -6.28 17.81 -0.59
C LEU A 52 -5.23 18.92 -0.40
N PRO A 53 -5.40 20.12 -0.98
CA PRO A 53 -4.39 21.19 -0.95
C PRO A 53 -4.08 21.75 0.45
N TRP A 54 -4.87 21.38 1.46
CA TRP A 54 -4.64 21.73 2.87
C TRP A 54 -3.70 20.77 3.60
N VAL A 55 -3.30 19.66 2.97
CA VAL A 55 -2.37 18.68 3.52
C VAL A 55 -0.94 19.16 3.29
N SER A 56 -0.05 18.91 4.24
CA SER A 56 1.35 19.31 4.10
C SER A 56 2.07 18.45 3.05
N PRO A 57 3.09 18.99 2.35
CA PRO A 57 3.89 18.22 1.38
C PRO A 57 4.48 16.93 1.96
N GLU A 58 4.89 16.96 3.23
CA GLU A 58 5.41 15.77 3.91
C GLU A 58 4.36 14.66 4.06
N ARG A 59 3.09 15.02 4.31
CA ARG A 59 1.99 14.06 4.40
C ARG A 59 1.59 13.52 3.04
N HIS A 60 1.64 14.32 1.97
CA HIS A 60 1.48 13.81 0.60
C HIS A 60 2.52 12.75 0.28
N ARG A 61 3.79 13.02 0.61
CA ARG A 61 4.86 12.05 0.45
C ARG A 61 4.57 10.74 1.21
N TRP A 62 4.15 10.81 2.47
CA TRP A 62 3.82 9.61 3.25
C TRP A 62 2.63 8.84 2.69
N ILE A 63 1.62 9.53 2.15
CA ILE A 63 0.48 8.90 1.47
C ILE A 63 0.97 8.13 0.25
N VAL A 64 1.83 8.72 -0.58
CA VAL A 64 2.41 8.04 -1.75
C VAL A 64 3.27 6.85 -1.33
N GLU A 65 4.15 7.01 -0.34
CA GLU A 65 4.98 5.91 0.20
C GLU A 65 4.14 4.74 0.72
N LEU A 66 3.00 5.01 1.36
CA LEU A 66 2.06 3.99 1.81
C LEU A 66 1.41 3.26 0.63
N ILE A 67 0.97 4.00 -0.39
CA ILE A 67 0.32 3.41 -1.58
C ILE A 67 1.31 2.51 -2.32
N ASP A 68 2.54 2.99 -2.54
CA ASP A 68 3.60 2.19 -3.16
C ASP A 68 3.91 0.92 -2.35
N ALA A 69 3.88 0.99 -1.02
CA ALA A 69 4.07 -0.17 -0.15
C ALA A 69 2.93 -1.20 -0.26
N VAL A 70 1.68 -0.74 -0.41
CA VAL A 70 0.51 -1.61 -0.62
C VAL A 70 0.58 -2.30 -1.98
N GLU A 71 0.88 -1.55 -3.05
CA GLU A 71 1.00 -2.10 -4.40
C GLU A 71 2.13 -3.12 -4.51
N GLU A 72 3.28 -2.84 -3.89
CA GLU A 72 4.41 -3.76 -3.88
C GLU A 72 4.09 -5.05 -3.12
N ALA A 73 3.54 -4.94 -1.90
CA ALA A 73 3.15 -6.10 -1.12
C ALA A 73 2.10 -6.95 -1.85
N SER A 74 1.20 -6.30 -2.58
CA SER A 74 0.20 -6.97 -3.41
C SER A 74 0.81 -7.75 -4.57
N ARG A 75 1.83 -7.20 -5.24
CA ARG A 75 2.52 -7.88 -6.34
C ARG A 75 3.30 -9.09 -5.86
N VAL A 76 4.06 -8.94 -4.77
CA VAL A 76 4.85 -10.04 -4.20
C VAL A 76 3.97 -11.24 -3.85
N GLU A 77 2.84 -11.02 -3.18
CA GLU A 77 1.94 -12.11 -2.80
C GLU A 77 1.20 -12.73 -4.01
N LEU A 78 1.03 -12.00 -5.11
CA LEU A 78 0.45 -12.53 -6.35
C LEU A 78 1.48 -13.24 -7.25
N ASP A 79 2.75 -12.84 -7.19
CA ASP A 79 3.85 -13.44 -7.95
C ASP A 79 4.38 -14.73 -7.26
N ASP A 80 4.23 -14.88 -5.93
CA ASP A 80 4.62 -16.08 -5.17
C ASP A 80 3.76 -17.34 -5.51
N GLU A 81 2.81 -17.23 -6.43
CA GLU A 81 1.89 -18.29 -6.85
C GLU A 81 2.21 -18.99 -8.18
N ASP A 82 3.36 -18.69 -8.80
CA ASP A 82 3.92 -19.44 -9.94
C ASP A 82 4.89 -20.57 -9.51
#